data_AF-A0A1W1C624-F1
#
_entry.id   AF-A0A1W1C624-F1
#
_cell.length_a   1.000
_cell.length_b   1.000
_cell.length_c   1.000
_cell.angle_alpha   90.00
_cell.angle_beta   90.00
_cell.angle_gamma   90.00
#
_symmetry.space_group_name_H-M   'P 1'
#
loop_
_entity.id
_entity.type
_entity.pdbx_description
1 polymer ?
#
loop_
_entity_poly.entity_id
_entity_poly.type
_entity_poly.pdbx_seq_one_letter_code
_entity_poly.pdbx_strand_id
1 'polypeptide(L)'
;MKKVLVLYYSQSGQLGSVVESFISKLADEKIKVDVRRIEPVETYPYPWSFYKFADEFPEAVQMDGCKVKELENLEESYDLIILGYTIWFLAPSTPIVGFLKSNQAKRILKNKPVVTLIACRDMWVMAQEKMKGLLGVVDARLIDNVALTDQGKGIYSFVTTPRWLLTGKKDAFSIFPPAGILPSEIEAASRFGERLKKALKENREKQGEPLLQNLGAVNVNGKLIASEMIATRSSKIWAKIIKLFGKKRSFGRRVGLTLYSVFLVLLVFTVVPLNILVRKVLNLFQEEKLKALEKKYEQPSGR
;
A
#
# COMPACT_ATOMS: atom_id res chain seq x y z
N MET A 1 -12.49 -23.89 16.05
CA MET A 1 -12.11 -23.51 14.67
C MET A 1 -11.78 -22.03 14.65
N LYS A 2 -10.65 -21.63 14.07
CA LYS A 2 -10.25 -20.23 13.87
C LYS A 2 -10.88 -19.66 12.61
N LYS A 3 -11.23 -18.37 12.64
CA LYS A 3 -11.82 -17.66 11.49
C LYS A 3 -10.92 -16.48 11.12
N VAL A 4 -10.41 -16.48 9.88
CA VAL A 4 -9.60 -15.38 9.33
C VAL A 4 -10.38 -14.68 8.23
N LEU A 5 -10.48 -13.36 8.31
CA LEU A 5 -11.07 -12.53 7.25
C LEU A 5 -9.97 -11.84 6.45
N VAL A 6 -10.00 -12.00 5.13
CA VAL A 6 -9.10 -11.33 4.20
C VAL A 6 -9.89 -10.25 3.47
N LEU A 7 -9.52 -8.99 3.71
CA LEU A 7 -10.10 -7.81 3.08
C LEU A 7 -9.08 -7.21 2.13
N TYR A 8 -9.43 -6.99 0.86
CA TYR A 8 -8.50 -6.32 -0.05
C TYR A 8 -9.18 -5.57 -1.18
N TYR A 9 -8.48 -4.59 -1.74
CA TYR A 9 -8.83 -3.98 -3.02
C TYR A 9 -7.64 -4.05 -3.97
N SER A 10 -7.80 -4.79 -5.07
CA SER A 10 -6.81 -4.88 -6.15
C SER A 10 -7.37 -4.25 -7.42
N GLN A 11 -6.65 -3.28 -7.97
CA GLN A 11 -7.02 -2.64 -9.23
C GLN A 11 -6.47 -3.40 -10.44
N SER A 12 -5.16 -3.63 -10.49
CA SER A 12 -4.46 -4.24 -11.62
C SER A 12 -4.35 -5.77 -11.53
N GLY A 13 -4.97 -6.38 -10.51
CA GLY A 13 -4.88 -7.81 -10.22
C GLY A 13 -3.69 -8.22 -9.36
N GLN A 14 -2.56 -7.49 -9.39
CA GLN A 14 -1.31 -7.93 -8.73
C GLN A 14 -1.46 -8.19 -7.22
N LEU A 15 -2.13 -7.31 -6.47
CA LEU A 15 -2.37 -7.54 -5.05
C LEU A 15 -3.25 -8.78 -4.81
N GLY A 16 -4.16 -9.09 -5.74
CA GLY A 16 -4.99 -10.30 -5.69
C GLY A 16 -4.12 -11.55 -5.74
N SER A 17 -3.17 -11.62 -6.68
CA SER A 17 -2.22 -12.73 -6.76
C SER A 17 -1.33 -12.84 -5.51
N VAL A 18 -0.94 -11.71 -4.92
CA VAL A 18 -0.20 -11.70 -3.63
C VAL A 18 -1.07 -12.25 -2.50
N VAL A 19 -2.34 -11.85 -2.42
CA VAL A 19 -3.31 -12.35 -1.44
C VAL A 19 -3.50 -13.86 -1.59
N GLU A 20 -3.72 -14.34 -2.81
CA GLU A 20 -3.89 -15.77 -3.13
C GLU A 20 -2.69 -16.59 -2.67
N SER A 21 -1.47 -16.15 -3.04
CA SER A 21 -0.24 -16.80 -2.59
C SER A 21 -0.10 -16.77 -1.06
N PHE A 22 -0.32 -15.62 -0.44
CA PHE A 22 -0.24 -15.43 1.01
C PHE A 22 -1.13 -16.42 1.75
N ILE A 23 -2.36 -16.64 1.31
CA ILE A 23 -3.33 -17.50 2.01
C ILE A 23 -3.30 -18.97 1.57
N SER A 24 -2.55 -19.30 0.51
CA SER A 24 -2.50 -20.65 -0.09
C SER A 24 -2.21 -21.78 0.91
N LYS A 25 -1.43 -21.49 1.94
CA LYS A 25 -1.05 -22.43 3.01
C LYS A 25 -1.73 -22.16 4.36
N LEU A 26 -2.65 -21.19 4.42
CA LEU A 26 -3.25 -20.73 5.68
C LEU A 26 -4.44 -21.60 6.11
N ALA A 27 -5.33 -21.92 5.18
CA ALA A 27 -6.54 -22.70 5.48
C ALA A 27 -6.23 -24.17 5.81
N ASP A 28 -7.04 -24.76 6.69
CA ASP A 28 -7.16 -26.20 6.93
C ASP A 28 -8.41 -26.52 7.76
N GLU A 29 -8.53 -27.76 8.25
CA GLU A 29 -9.64 -28.22 9.10
C GLU A 29 -9.85 -27.38 10.38
N LYS A 30 -8.81 -26.70 10.88
CA LYS A 30 -8.88 -25.87 12.10
C LYS A 30 -9.00 -24.39 11.79
N ILE A 31 -8.75 -23.95 10.56
CA ILE A 31 -8.71 -22.53 10.15
C ILE A 31 -9.58 -22.31 8.90
N LYS A 32 -10.70 -21.60 9.09
CA LYS A 32 -11.53 -21.07 8.01
C LYS A 32 -10.99 -19.73 7.55
N VAL A 33 -10.89 -19.54 6.23
CA VAL A 33 -10.46 -18.28 5.61
C VAL A 33 -11.60 -17.75 4.73
N ASP A 34 -12.12 -16.57 5.06
CA ASP A 34 -13.08 -15.86 4.24
C ASP A 34 -12.38 -14.75 3.48
N VAL A 35 -12.51 -14.76 2.15
CA VAL A 35 -11.94 -13.72 1.29
C VAL A 35 -13.03 -12.80 0.81
N ARG A 36 -12.86 -11.50 1.02
CA ARG A 36 -13.81 -10.46 0.63
C ARG A 36 -13.07 -9.31 -0.05
N ARG A 37 -13.43 -9.05 -1.30
CA ARG A 37 -12.93 -7.89 -2.04
C ARG A 37 -13.73 -6.66 -1.63
N ILE A 38 -13.05 -5.60 -1.25
CA ILE A 38 -13.66 -4.28 -1.04
C ILE A 38 -13.98 -3.70 -2.41
N GLU A 39 -15.25 -3.39 -2.64
CA GLU A 39 -15.72 -2.87 -3.93
C GLU A 39 -16.16 -1.41 -3.78
N PRO A 40 -15.51 -0.45 -4.47
CA PRO A 40 -16.02 0.91 -4.53
C PRO A 40 -17.33 0.94 -5.34
N VAL A 41 -18.26 1.83 -4.96
CA VAL A 41 -19.51 2.02 -5.70
C VAL A 41 -19.24 2.55 -7.10
N GLU A 42 -18.33 3.54 -7.20
CA GLU A 42 -17.77 3.96 -8.49
C GLU A 42 -16.48 3.21 -8.77
N THR A 43 -16.42 2.49 -9.88
CA THR A 43 -15.25 1.69 -10.25
C THR A 43 -14.11 2.58 -10.73
N TYR A 44 -12.90 2.17 -10.38
CA TYR A 44 -11.67 2.79 -10.88
C TYR A 44 -11.16 2.00 -12.07
N PRO A 45 -10.97 2.64 -13.24
CA PRO A 45 -10.61 1.94 -14.46
C PRO A 45 -9.20 1.39 -14.37
N TYR A 46 -8.96 0.31 -15.11
CA TYR A 46 -7.63 -0.17 -15.39
C TYR A 46 -7.62 -0.81 -16.79
N PRO A 47 -6.68 -0.45 -17.68
CA PRO A 47 -5.69 0.62 -17.51
C PRO A 47 -6.36 2.02 -17.41
N TRP A 48 -5.62 2.98 -16.87
CA TRP A 48 -6.09 4.35 -16.70
C TRP A 48 -5.86 5.20 -17.94
N SER A 49 -6.78 6.13 -18.22
CA SER A 49 -6.40 7.32 -18.98
C SER A 49 -5.65 8.30 -18.07
N PHE A 50 -4.74 9.09 -18.64
CA PHE A 50 -3.91 10.03 -17.88
C PHE A 50 -4.72 10.94 -16.96
N TYR A 51 -5.73 11.63 -17.48
CA TYR A 51 -6.54 12.54 -16.68
C TYR A 51 -7.37 11.81 -15.62
N LYS A 52 -7.86 10.58 -15.87
CA LYS A 52 -8.59 9.83 -14.83
C LYS A 52 -7.64 9.43 -13.69
N PHE A 53 -6.41 9.04 -14.01
CA PHE A 53 -5.39 8.73 -13.00
C PHE A 53 -4.99 9.97 -12.21
N ALA A 54 -4.65 11.06 -12.89
CA ALA A 54 -4.24 12.31 -12.25
C ALA A 54 -5.37 12.92 -11.40
N ASP A 55 -6.62 12.82 -11.85
CA ASP A 55 -7.79 13.34 -11.12
C ASP A 55 -8.07 12.61 -9.80
N GLU A 56 -7.45 11.46 -9.55
CA GLU A 56 -7.51 10.77 -8.27
C GLU A 56 -6.49 11.30 -7.24
N PHE A 57 -5.43 11.97 -7.70
CA PHE A 57 -4.34 12.43 -6.85
C PHE A 57 -4.83 13.26 -5.64
N PRO A 58 -5.66 14.30 -5.80
CA PRO A 58 -6.02 15.15 -4.68
C PRO A 58 -6.82 14.42 -3.60
N GLU A 59 -7.76 13.58 -3.98
CA GLU A 59 -8.62 12.80 -3.09
C GLU A 59 -7.82 11.71 -2.36
N ALA A 60 -6.92 11.00 -3.05
CA ALA A 60 -6.05 9.98 -2.44
C ALA A 60 -5.09 10.59 -1.41
N VAL A 61 -4.41 11.69 -1.76
CA VAL A 61 -3.42 12.33 -0.87
C VAL A 61 -4.06 12.93 0.37
N GLN A 62 -5.27 13.51 0.24
CA GLN A 62 -6.04 14.05 1.37
C GLN A 62 -6.75 12.95 2.18
N MET A 63 -6.61 11.68 1.78
CA MET A 63 -7.25 10.55 2.44
C MET A 63 -8.77 10.71 2.49
N ASP A 64 -9.41 11.24 1.44
CA ASP A 64 -10.86 11.48 1.45
C ASP A 64 -11.63 10.15 1.57
N GLY A 65 -11.19 9.14 0.82
CA GLY A 65 -11.88 7.87 0.63
C GLY A 65 -12.99 7.96 -0.43
N CYS A 66 -13.65 6.84 -0.70
CA CYS A 66 -14.84 6.79 -1.54
C CYS A 66 -15.94 5.94 -0.88
N LYS A 67 -17.16 5.96 -1.45
CA LYS A 67 -18.21 5.04 -1.04
C LYS A 67 -17.85 3.62 -1.51
N VAL A 68 -18.00 2.65 -0.62
CA VAL A 68 -17.83 1.22 -0.90
C VAL A 68 -19.14 0.49 -0.65
N LYS A 69 -19.34 -0.64 -1.34
CA LYS A 69 -20.49 -1.52 -1.08
C LYS A 69 -20.38 -2.15 0.32
N GLU A 70 -21.51 -2.54 0.89
CA GLU A 70 -21.52 -3.33 2.13
C GLU A 70 -20.98 -4.74 1.87
N LEU A 71 -20.22 -5.26 2.82
CA LEU A 71 -19.76 -6.64 2.80
C LEU A 71 -20.88 -7.55 3.34
N GLU A 72 -21.27 -8.53 2.52
CA GLU A 72 -22.31 -9.51 2.86
C GLU A 72 -21.71 -10.86 3.26
N ASN A 73 -22.53 -11.70 3.90
CA ASN A 73 -22.20 -13.07 4.27
C ASN A 73 -20.90 -13.16 5.10
N LEU A 74 -20.76 -12.26 6.07
CA LEU A 74 -19.67 -12.29 7.04
C LEU A 74 -20.05 -13.18 8.23
N GLU A 75 -19.05 -13.79 8.84
CA GLU A 75 -19.18 -14.43 10.13
C GLU A 75 -19.44 -13.39 11.23
N GLU A 76 -20.08 -13.82 12.31
CA GLU A 76 -20.33 -12.97 13.49
C GLU A 76 -19.02 -12.40 14.08
N SER A 77 -17.93 -13.17 14.01
CA SER A 77 -16.63 -12.73 14.47
C SER A 77 -15.47 -13.45 13.78
N TYR A 78 -14.35 -12.75 13.71
CA TYR A 78 -13.07 -13.25 13.20
C TYR A 78 -11.99 -13.17 14.29
N ASP A 79 -11.06 -14.13 14.29
CA ASP A 79 -9.89 -14.16 15.16
C ASP A 79 -8.75 -13.27 14.63
N LEU A 80 -8.64 -13.13 13.30
CA LEU A 80 -7.61 -12.36 12.63
C LEU A 80 -8.14 -11.71 11.36
N ILE A 81 -7.69 -10.49 11.06
CA ILE A 81 -7.98 -9.81 9.79
C ILE A 81 -6.69 -9.59 9.01
N ILE A 82 -6.67 -9.97 7.74
CA ILE A 82 -5.61 -9.64 6.78
C ILE A 82 -6.15 -8.52 5.89
N LEU A 83 -5.53 -7.34 5.94
CA LEU A 83 -5.93 -6.16 5.17
C LEU A 83 -4.94 -5.87 4.04
N GLY A 84 -5.28 -6.29 2.83
CA GLY A 84 -4.53 -6.07 1.61
C GLY A 84 -4.81 -4.71 0.98
N TYR A 85 -3.78 -3.92 0.69
CA TYR A 85 -3.94 -2.66 -0.03
C TYR A 85 -2.75 -2.28 -0.90
N THR A 86 -2.99 -1.40 -1.87
CA THR A 86 -1.97 -0.80 -2.73
C THR A 86 -1.75 0.66 -2.37
N ILE A 87 -0.61 1.22 -2.77
CA ILE A 87 -0.28 2.62 -2.52
C ILE A 87 -0.67 3.50 -3.70
N TRP A 88 -1.51 4.51 -3.46
CA TRP A 88 -1.88 5.54 -4.41
C TRP A 88 -1.33 6.88 -3.92
N PHE A 89 -0.39 7.46 -4.65
CA PHE A 89 0.19 8.78 -4.34
C PHE A 89 0.70 8.91 -2.88
N LEU A 90 1.46 7.91 -2.42
CA LEU A 90 2.00 7.83 -1.05
C LEU A 90 0.93 7.73 0.06
N ALA A 91 -0.27 7.25 -0.28
CA ALA A 91 -1.37 6.98 0.63
C ALA A 91 -1.95 5.57 0.37
N PRO A 92 -2.63 4.94 1.35
CA PRO A 92 -3.47 3.78 1.07
C PRO A 92 -4.48 4.09 -0.04
N SER A 93 -4.79 3.11 -0.89
CA SER A 93 -5.71 3.31 -2.01
C SER A 93 -7.09 3.80 -1.56
N THR A 94 -7.71 4.65 -2.38
CA THR A 94 -8.95 5.34 -2.01
C THR A 94 -10.10 4.42 -1.59
N PRO A 95 -10.33 3.25 -2.24
CA PRO A 95 -11.32 2.27 -1.75
C PRO A 95 -11.06 1.77 -0.34
N ILE A 96 -9.79 1.54 0.03
CA ILE A 96 -9.42 1.07 1.36
C ILE A 96 -9.64 2.16 2.40
N VAL A 97 -9.27 3.41 2.08
CA VAL A 97 -9.58 4.56 2.95
C VAL A 97 -11.09 4.73 3.11
N GLY A 98 -11.84 4.60 2.02
CA GLY A 98 -13.31 4.63 2.02
C GLY A 98 -13.93 3.58 2.92
N PHE A 99 -13.48 2.33 2.79
CA PHE A 99 -13.88 1.25 3.67
C PHE A 99 -13.54 1.55 5.13
N LEU A 100 -12.31 1.92 5.47
CA LEU A 100 -11.90 2.17 6.86
C LEU A 100 -12.65 3.33 7.53
N LYS A 101 -13.17 4.28 6.74
CA LYS A 101 -14.03 5.37 7.23
C LYS A 101 -15.51 4.99 7.38
N SER A 102 -15.92 3.84 6.87
CA SER A 102 -17.32 3.39 6.91
C SER A 102 -17.73 2.81 8.27
N ASN A 103 -19.04 2.73 8.50
CA ASN A 103 -19.57 2.10 9.72
C ASN A 103 -19.33 0.59 9.76
N GLN A 104 -19.32 -0.10 8.62
CA GLN A 104 -19.02 -1.53 8.56
C GLN A 104 -17.59 -1.84 9.00
N ALA A 105 -16.60 -1.02 8.63
CA ALA A 105 -15.23 -1.20 9.10
C ALA A 105 -15.13 -1.12 10.63
N LYS A 106 -15.80 -0.16 11.26
CA LYS A 106 -15.87 -0.07 12.72
C LYS A 106 -16.46 -1.33 13.35
N ARG A 107 -17.51 -1.91 12.77
CA ARG A 107 -18.11 -3.16 13.29
C ARG A 107 -17.18 -4.36 13.11
N ILE A 108 -16.52 -4.47 11.95
CA ILE A 108 -15.71 -5.62 11.57
C ILE A 108 -14.36 -5.63 12.29
N LEU A 109 -13.69 -4.48 12.37
CA LEU A 109 -12.29 -4.36 12.79
C LEU A 109 -12.10 -4.06 14.29
N LYS A 110 -13.15 -3.63 14.99
CA LYS A 110 -13.05 -3.22 16.40
C LYS A 110 -12.45 -4.32 17.27
N ASN A 111 -11.38 -3.97 17.98
CA ASN A 111 -10.59 -4.85 18.86
C ASN A 111 -9.99 -6.08 18.16
N LYS A 112 -9.92 -6.10 16.82
CA LYS A 112 -9.36 -7.23 16.07
C LYS A 112 -7.87 -7.06 15.81
N PRO A 113 -7.07 -8.15 15.90
CA PRO A 113 -5.71 -8.12 15.39
C PRO A 113 -5.73 -8.05 13.86
N VAL A 114 -4.87 -7.22 13.30
CA VAL A 114 -4.76 -6.93 11.87
C VAL A 114 -3.34 -7.18 11.39
N VAL A 115 -3.21 -7.92 10.29
CA VAL A 115 -2.00 -7.99 9.47
C VAL A 115 -2.23 -7.15 8.22
N THR A 116 -1.41 -6.14 7.96
CA THR A 116 -1.45 -5.41 6.70
C THR A 116 -0.63 -6.11 5.63
N LEU A 117 -1.11 -6.11 4.39
CA LEU A 117 -0.43 -6.68 3.23
C LEU A 117 -0.37 -5.66 2.11
N ILE A 118 0.83 -5.25 1.73
CA ILE A 118 1.07 -4.19 0.76
C ILE A 118 1.72 -4.80 -0.47
N ALA A 119 1.13 -4.53 -1.64
CA ALA A 119 1.79 -4.69 -2.93
C ALA A 119 2.04 -3.29 -3.51
N CYS A 120 3.31 -2.94 -3.69
CA CYS A 120 3.68 -1.58 -4.06
C CYS A 120 4.98 -1.53 -4.85
N ARG A 121 5.41 -0.31 -5.18
CA ARG A 121 6.71 -0.08 -5.83
C ARG A 121 7.87 -0.11 -4.87
N ASP A 122 7.90 0.83 -3.94
CA ASP A 122 9.06 1.08 -3.08
C ASP A 122 8.64 1.98 -1.91
N MET A 123 7.92 3.08 -2.20
CA MET A 123 7.54 4.08 -1.20
C MET A 123 6.19 3.72 -0.59
N TRP A 124 6.23 2.95 0.49
CA TRP A 124 5.03 2.54 1.23
C TRP A 124 5.02 3.00 2.69
N VAL A 125 6.13 3.52 3.21
CA VAL A 125 6.31 3.77 4.65
C VAL A 125 5.33 4.82 5.13
N MET A 126 5.21 5.94 4.43
CA MET A 126 4.27 7.02 4.81
C MET A 126 2.82 6.61 4.61
N ALA A 127 2.54 5.71 3.67
CA ALA A 127 1.20 5.15 3.52
C ALA A 127 0.85 4.21 4.68
N GLN A 128 1.80 3.40 5.16
CA GLN A 128 1.62 2.54 6.32
C GLN A 128 1.45 3.36 7.61
N GLU A 129 2.17 4.48 7.77
CA GLU A 129 1.94 5.38 8.91
C GLU A 129 0.52 5.98 8.90
N LYS A 130 0.00 6.33 7.72
CA LYS A 130 -1.42 6.74 7.57
C LYS A 130 -2.37 5.58 7.87
N MET A 131 -2.03 4.35 7.45
CA MET A 131 -2.80 3.15 7.74
C MET A 131 -2.89 2.88 9.25
N LYS A 132 -1.79 3.02 10.00
CA LYS A 132 -1.79 2.93 11.47
C LYS A 132 -2.80 3.89 12.09
N GLY A 133 -2.83 5.14 11.61
CA GLY A 133 -3.83 6.12 12.04
C GLY A 133 -5.27 5.70 11.73
N LEU A 134 -5.54 5.18 10.52
CA LEU A 134 -6.87 4.70 10.15
C LEU A 134 -7.31 3.49 10.99
N LEU A 135 -6.42 2.55 11.26
CA LEU A 135 -6.70 1.38 12.11
C LEU A 135 -6.98 1.81 13.56
N GLY A 136 -6.26 2.81 14.07
CA GLY A 136 -6.51 3.38 15.39
C GLY A 136 -7.91 4.01 15.53
N VAL A 137 -8.43 4.66 14.48
CA VAL A 137 -9.78 5.26 14.49
C VAL A 137 -10.90 4.21 14.58
N VAL A 138 -10.64 2.97 14.17
CA VAL A 138 -11.60 1.86 14.22
C VAL A 138 -11.26 0.84 15.32
N ASP A 139 -10.40 1.22 16.28
CA ASP A 139 -9.95 0.39 17.40
C ASP A 139 -9.34 -0.96 16.97
N ALA A 140 -8.69 -1.01 15.81
CA ALA A 140 -8.03 -2.21 15.31
C ALA A 140 -6.56 -2.27 15.75
N ARG A 141 -6.08 -3.46 16.09
CA ARG A 141 -4.70 -3.67 16.57
C ARG A 141 -3.82 -4.18 15.46
N LEU A 142 -2.96 -3.33 14.91
CA LEU A 142 -1.95 -3.77 13.95
C LEU A 142 -0.90 -4.65 14.66
N ILE A 143 -0.82 -5.93 14.30
CA ILE A 143 0.17 -6.87 14.85
C ILE A 143 1.30 -7.16 13.86
N ASP A 144 1.04 -7.11 12.56
CA ASP A 144 2.04 -7.34 11.53
C ASP A 144 1.81 -6.45 10.30
N ASN A 145 2.88 -6.20 9.55
CA ASN A 145 2.88 -5.60 8.23
C ASN A 145 3.73 -6.44 7.27
N VAL A 146 3.22 -6.66 6.08
CA VAL A 146 3.95 -7.29 4.98
C VAL A 146 3.97 -6.33 3.80
N ALA A 147 5.15 -6.06 3.24
CA ALA A 147 5.31 -5.18 2.09
C ALA A 147 6.17 -5.84 1.01
N LEU A 148 5.53 -6.20 -0.11
CA LEU A 148 6.21 -6.66 -1.31
C LEU A 148 6.36 -5.47 -2.26
N THR A 149 7.59 -5.24 -2.70
CA THR A 149 8.01 -4.11 -3.52
C THR A 149 8.36 -4.54 -4.93
N ASP A 150 8.14 -3.65 -5.89
CA ASP A 150 8.49 -3.80 -7.30
C ASP A 150 9.99 -4.01 -7.49
N GLN A 151 10.31 -4.80 -8.51
CA GLN A 151 11.67 -5.21 -8.84
C GLN A 151 12.51 -4.12 -9.51
N GLY A 152 11.87 -3.18 -10.22
CA GLY A 152 12.48 -2.12 -11.00
C GLY A 152 13.03 -0.95 -10.17
N LYS A 153 13.47 -1.21 -8.92
CA LYS A 153 13.97 -0.28 -7.90
C LYS A 153 14.50 1.05 -8.46
N GLY A 154 14.06 2.17 -7.88
CA GLY A 154 14.59 3.50 -8.18
C GLY A 154 14.15 4.05 -9.55
N ILE A 155 15.11 4.41 -10.40
CA ILE A 155 14.88 5.23 -11.61
C ILE A 155 14.01 4.53 -12.67
N TYR A 156 14.17 3.20 -12.87
CA TYR A 156 13.43 2.48 -13.91
C TYR A 156 11.93 2.48 -13.65
N SER A 157 11.55 2.36 -12.38
CA SER A 157 10.15 2.36 -11.98
C SER A 157 9.40 3.66 -12.35
N PHE A 158 10.10 4.79 -12.51
CA PHE A 158 9.49 6.05 -13.01
C PHE A 158 8.97 5.95 -14.45
N VAL A 159 9.45 4.98 -15.22
CA VAL A 159 8.99 4.73 -16.60
C VAL A 159 8.09 3.51 -16.66
N THR A 160 8.49 2.40 -16.04
CA THR A 160 7.76 1.12 -16.13
C THR A 160 6.38 1.19 -15.47
N THR A 161 6.24 1.93 -14.36
CA THR A 161 4.94 2.04 -13.68
C THR A 161 3.93 2.88 -14.45
N PRO A 162 4.24 4.11 -14.91
CA PRO A 162 3.29 4.84 -15.76
C PRO A 162 2.92 4.05 -17.02
N ARG A 163 3.88 3.39 -17.68
CA ARG A 163 3.57 2.49 -18.80
C ARG A 163 2.58 1.42 -18.38
N TRP A 164 2.82 0.74 -17.27
CA TRP A 164 1.94 -0.32 -16.78
C TRP A 164 0.54 0.20 -16.44
N LEU A 165 0.42 1.30 -15.69
CA LEU A 165 -0.87 1.85 -15.28
C LEU A 165 -1.68 2.43 -16.44
N LEU A 166 -1.02 3.06 -17.43
CA LEU A 166 -1.67 3.74 -18.54
C LEU A 166 -1.95 2.82 -19.74
N THR A 167 -1.16 1.76 -19.92
CA THR A 167 -1.29 0.87 -21.09
C THR A 167 -1.64 -0.57 -20.73
N GLY A 168 -1.56 -0.95 -19.45
CA GLY A 168 -1.76 -2.32 -18.97
C GLY A 168 -0.55 -3.25 -19.21
N LYS A 169 0.49 -2.78 -19.90
CA LYS A 169 1.64 -3.58 -20.33
C LYS A 169 2.70 -3.70 -19.23
N LYS A 170 3.00 -4.94 -18.80
CA LYS A 170 3.96 -5.28 -17.73
C LYS A 170 5.30 -5.82 -18.23
N ASP A 171 5.36 -6.24 -19.48
CA ASP A 171 6.53 -6.81 -20.16
C ASP A 171 7.76 -5.89 -20.09
N ALA A 172 8.94 -6.51 -20.08
CA ALA A 172 10.20 -5.81 -20.27
C ALA A 172 10.25 -5.17 -21.67
N PHE A 173 10.92 -4.04 -21.79
CA PHE A 173 11.14 -3.39 -23.09
C PHE A 173 12.47 -2.62 -23.06
N SER A 174 13.28 -2.75 -24.11
CA SER A 174 14.60 -2.12 -24.20
C SER A 174 15.43 -2.40 -22.92
N ILE A 175 15.87 -1.36 -22.20
CA ILE A 175 16.63 -1.45 -20.94
C ILE A 175 15.75 -1.56 -19.69
N PHE A 176 14.43 -1.48 -19.83
CA PHE A 176 13.51 -1.43 -18.70
C PHE A 176 13.05 -2.84 -18.32
N PRO A 177 13.22 -3.25 -17.05
CA PRO A 177 12.73 -4.55 -16.57
C PRO A 177 11.19 -4.57 -16.58
N PRO A 178 10.57 -5.75 -16.44
CA PRO A 178 9.13 -5.84 -16.31
C PRO A 178 8.62 -5.00 -15.12
N ALA A 179 7.41 -4.46 -15.22
CA ALA A 179 6.77 -3.76 -14.10
C ALA A 179 6.13 -4.76 -13.13
N GLY A 180 6.24 -4.48 -11.84
CA GLY A 180 5.61 -5.23 -10.76
C GLY A 180 6.58 -5.91 -9.81
N ILE A 181 5.99 -6.65 -8.86
CA ILE A 181 6.68 -7.57 -7.97
C ILE A 181 7.11 -8.80 -8.78
N LEU A 182 8.32 -9.31 -8.51
CA LEU A 182 8.83 -10.57 -9.09
C LEU A 182 7.83 -11.71 -8.85
N PRO A 183 7.54 -12.57 -9.85
CA PRO A 183 6.69 -13.74 -9.66
C PRO A 183 7.16 -14.65 -8.52
N SER A 184 8.48 -14.85 -8.38
CA SER A 184 9.08 -15.63 -7.28
C SER A 184 8.82 -15.01 -5.91
N GLU A 185 8.83 -13.67 -5.79
CA GLU A 185 8.50 -12.98 -4.54
C GLU A 185 7.00 -13.09 -4.22
N ILE A 186 6.13 -13.06 -5.24
CA ILE A 186 4.70 -13.31 -5.07
C ILE A 186 4.48 -14.74 -4.57
N GLU A 187 5.09 -15.75 -5.20
CA GLU A 187 4.99 -17.17 -4.78
C GLU A 187 5.53 -17.39 -3.36
N ALA A 188 6.66 -16.74 -3.04
CA ALA A 188 7.26 -16.80 -1.72
C ALA A 188 6.37 -16.17 -0.63
N ALA A 189 5.32 -15.40 -0.96
CA ALA A 189 4.38 -14.86 0.02
C ALA A 189 3.64 -15.94 0.81
N SER A 190 3.53 -17.16 0.28
CA SER A 190 2.93 -18.32 0.97
C SER A 190 3.60 -18.65 2.31
N ARG A 191 4.87 -18.24 2.52
CA ARG A 191 5.59 -18.38 3.79
C ARG A 191 4.89 -17.67 4.96
N PHE A 192 4.23 -16.53 4.68
CA PHE A 192 3.55 -15.76 5.71
C PHE A 192 2.27 -16.46 6.19
N GLY A 193 1.48 -16.99 5.25
CA GLY A 193 0.31 -17.81 5.59
C GLY A 193 0.68 -19.08 6.36
N GLU A 194 1.78 -19.73 5.98
CA GLU A 194 2.28 -20.91 6.70
C GLU A 194 2.66 -20.58 8.15
N ARG A 195 3.34 -19.43 8.38
CA ARG A 195 3.66 -18.96 9.74
C ARG A 195 2.39 -18.63 10.54
N LEU A 196 1.45 -17.89 9.95
CA LEU A 196 0.19 -17.54 10.62
C LEU A 196 -0.63 -18.77 10.97
N LYS A 197 -0.65 -19.80 10.11
CA LYS A 197 -1.30 -21.08 10.40
C LYS A 197 -0.79 -21.72 11.69
N LYS A 198 0.53 -21.76 11.89
CA LYS A 198 1.14 -22.30 13.12
C LYS A 198 0.76 -21.42 14.33
N ALA A 199 0.91 -20.10 14.20
CA ALA A 199 0.61 -19.15 15.26
C ALA A 199 -0.87 -19.16 15.71
N LEU A 200 -1.81 -19.27 14.77
CA LEU A 200 -3.25 -19.30 15.05
C LEU A 200 -3.66 -20.58 15.79
N LYS A 201 -3.01 -21.72 15.50
CA LYS A 201 -3.26 -22.98 16.24
C LYS A 201 -2.80 -22.89 17.69
N GLU A 202 -1.82 -22.02 17.96
CA GLU A 202 -1.28 -21.74 19.29
C GLU A 202 -1.95 -20.52 19.97
N ASN A 203 -2.98 -19.92 19.35
CA ASN A 203 -3.66 -18.70 19.83
C ASN A 203 -2.72 -17.48 20.01
N ARG A 204 -1.60 -17.42 19.28
CA ARG A 204 -0.62 -16.34 19.44
C ARG A 204 -1.13 -14.97 18.99
N GLU A 205 -2.13 -14.91 18.12
CA GLU A 205 -2.76 -13.66 17.69
C GLU A 205 -3.40 -12.88 18.86
N LYS A 206 -3.71 -13.56 19.97
CA LYS A 206 -4.26 -12.93 21.18
C LYS A 206 -3.22 -12.17 21.98
N GLN A 207 -1.95 -12.58 21.89
CA GLN A 207 -0.86 -12.07 22.72
C GLN A 207 -0.46 -10.62 22.36
N GLY A 208 -0.83 -10.14 21.17
CA GLY A 208 -0.52 -8.78 20.71
C GLY A 208 0.93 -8.63 20.22
N GLU A 209 1.66 -9.73 20.11
CA GLU A 209 3.01 -9.78 19.55
C GLU A 209 3.00 -9.98 18.03
N PRO A 210 4.00 -9.48 17.31
CA PRO A 210 4.16 -9.74 15.89
C PRO A 210 4.43 -11.23 15.62
N LEU A 211 3.76 -11.77 14.62
CA LEU A 211 3.84 -13.19 14.23
C LEU A 211 4.77 -13.41 13.04
N LEU A 212 5.03 -12.35 12.26
CA LEU A 212 5.76 -12.41 10.98
C LEU A 212 7.20 -11.88 11.06
N GLN A 213 7.73 -11.63 12.26
CA GLN A 213 9.14 -11.29 12.46
C GLN A 213 10.07 -12.33 11.84
N ASN A 214 11.23 -11.86 11.37
CA ASN A 214 12.32 -12.67 10.81
C ASN A 214 11.97 -13.45 9.53
N LEU A 215 10.89 -13.07 8.83
CA LEU A 215 10.48 -13.67 7.55
C LEU A 215 10.75 -12.78 6.33
N GLY A 216 11.43 -11.64 6.54
CA GLY A 216 11.54 -10.59 5.51
C GLY A 216 10.16 -10.08 5.10
N ALA A 217 9.26 -9.91 6.07
CA ALA A 217 7.91 -9.38 5.86
C ALA A 217 7.96 -7.93 5.36
N VAL A 218 8.93 -7.16 5.86
CA VAL A 218 9.20 -5.80 5.43
C VAL A 218 10.68 -5.62 5.20
N ASN A 219 11.02 -4.87 4.16
CA ASN A 219 12.38 -4.44 3.87
C ASN A 219 12.32 -2.94 3.58
N VAL A 220 12.65 -2.14 4.59
CA VAL A 220 12.64 -0.67 4.43
C VAL A 220 14.00 -0.25 3.90
N ASN A 221 13.98 0.61 2.88
CA ASN A 221 15.18 1.30 2.42
C ASN A 221 15.23 2.69 3.06
N GLY A 222 16.13 2.86 4.03
CA GLY A 222 16.26 4.07 4.84
C GLY A 222 16.49 5.33 4.01
N LYS A 223 17.14 5.19 2.85
CA LYS A 223 17.50 6.30 1.95
C LYS A 223 16.27 6.98 1.35
N LEU A 224 15.14 6.28 1.28
CA LEU A 224 13.92 6.75 0.65
C LEU A 224 12.96 7.41 1.63
N ILE A 225 13.05 7.09 2.92
CA ILE A 225 12.14 7.58 3.97
C ILE A 225 12.07 9.12 3.95
N ALA A 226 13.22 9.80 3.98
CA ALA A 226 13.22 11.26 3.98
C ALA A 226 12.69 11.84 2.66
N SER A 227 12.92 11.19 1.52
CA SER A 227 12.34 11.61 0.23
C SER A 227 10.81 11.44 0.24
N GLU A 228 10.33 10.32 0.77
CA GLU A 228 8.90 10.01 0.90
C GLU A 228 8.19 10.99 1.83
N MET A 229 8.81 11.39 2.93
CA MET A 229 8.29 12.42 3.84
C MET A 229 8.13 13.78 3.15
N ILE A 230 9.16 14.23 2.43
CA ILE A 230 9.14 15.51 1.69
C ILE A 230 8.07 15.45 0.59
N ALA A 231 8.06 14.38 -0.20
CA ALA A 231 7.09 14.17 -1.25
C ALA A 231 5.66 14.12 -0.70
N THR A 232 5.43 13.49 0.46
CA THR A 232 4.13 13.46 1.14
C THR A 232 3.67 14.86 1.54
N ARG A 233 4.55 15.69 2.10
CA ARG A 233 4.22 17.08 2.49
C ARG A 233 3.90 17.93 1.26
N SER A 234 4.76 17.90 0.25
CA SER A 234 4.56 18.62 -1.02
C SER A 234 3.25 18.20 -1.69
N SER A 235 2.99 16.89 -1.77
CA SER A 235 1.76 16.36 -2.36
C SER A 235 0.51 16.85 -1.64
N LYS A 236 0.54 16.96 -0.30
CA LYS A 236 -0.60 17.50 0.47
C LYS A 236 -0.89 18.95 0.14
N ILE A 237 0.12 19.78 -0.10
CA ILE A 237 -0.04 21.18 -0.49
C ILE A 237 -0.65 21.25 -1.89
N TRP A 238 -0.06 20.54 -2.85
CA TRP A 238 -0.55 20.51 -4.23
C TRP A 238 -1.97 19.96 -4.33
N ALA A 239 -2.31 18.91 -3.58
CA ALA A 239 -3.66 18.38 -3.54
C ALA A 239 -4.69 19.42 -3.07
N LYS A 240 -4.34 20.26 -2.07
CA LYS A 240 -5.21 21.37 -1.64
C LYS A 240 -5.35 22.43 -2.72
N ILE A 241 -4.25 22.83 -3.37
CA ILE A 241 -4.25 23.80 -4.46
C ILE A 241 -5.13 23.31 -5.61
N ILE A 242 -4.94 22.07 -6.07
CA ILE A 242 -5.71 21.49 -7.19
C ILE A 242 -7.20 21.40 -6.86
N LYS A 243 -7.58 21.15 -5.60
CA LYS A 243 -8.98 21.18 -5.17
C LYS A 243 -9.62 22.58 -5.30
N LEU A 244 -8.84 23.66 -5.19
CA LEU A 244 -9.33 25.04 -5.40
C LEU A 244 -9.69 25.32 -6.86
N PHE A 245 -9.04 24.66 -7.81
CA PHE A 245 -9.35 24.82 -9.24
C PHE A 245 -10.70 24.21 -9.65
N GLY A 246 -11.29 23.35 -8.81
CA GLY A 246 -12.64 22.83 -9.05
C GLY A 246 -12.88 21.42 -8.50
N LYS A 247 -14.13 20.97 -8.63
CA LYS A 247 -14.56 19.62 -8.25
C LYS A 247 -13.90 18.56 -9.15
N LYS A 248 -13.84 17.32 -8.65
CA LYS A 248 -13.38 16.15 -9.40
C LYS A 248 -14.04 16.08 -10.78
N ARG A 249 -13.28 15.72 -11.83
CA ARG A 249 -13.71 15.66 -13.24
C ARG A 249 -14.09 16.99 -13.91
N SER A 250 -14.05 18.14 -13.22
CA SER A 250 -14.35 19.45 -13.81
C SER A 250 -13.24 19.96 -14.75
N PHE A 251 -13.56 20.95 -15.60
CA PHE A 251 -12.57 21.56 -16.49
C PHE A 251 -11.46 22.28 -15.71
N GLY A 252 -11.81 23.11 -14.72
CA GLY A 252 -10.82 23.79 -13.88
C GLY A 252 -9.89 22.81 -13.17
N ARG A 253 -10.43 21.69 -12.67
CA ARG A 253 -9.63 20.60 -12.10
C ARG A 253 -8.58 20.08 -13.09
N ARG A 254 -8.92 19.89 -14.37
CA ARG A 254 -7.95 19.49 -15.41
C ARG A 254 -6.83 20.52 -15.56
N VAL A 255 -7.12 21.81 -15.53
CA VAL A 255 -6.10 22.87 -15.59
C VAL A 255 -5.12 22.74 -14.41
N GLY A 256 -5.64 22.62 -13.19
CA GLY A 256 -4.81 22.42 -11.99
C GLY A 256 -3.95 21.15 -12.06
N LEU A 257 -4.50 20.05 -12.58
CA LEU A 257 -3.76 18.79 -12.78
C LEU A 257 -2.65 18.92 -13.84
N THR A 258 -2.90 19.64 -14.93
CA THR A 258 -1.88 19.89 -15.95
C THR A 258 -0.73 20.71 -15.39
N LEU A 259 -1.01 21.78 -14.64
CA LEU A 259 0.03 22.57 -13.95
C LEU A 259 0.86 21.70 -13.00
N TYR A 260 0.20 20.85 -12.21
CA TYR A 260 0.89 19.95 -11.30
C TYR A 260 1.74 18.91 -12.04
N SER A 261 1.25 18.39 -13.16
CA SER A 261 1.97 17.42 -13.98
C SER A 261 3.23 18.02 -14.59
N VAL A 262 3.14 19.25 -15.10
CA VAL A 262 4.31 20.01 -15.58
C VAL A 262 5.30 20.25 -14.44
N PHE A 263 4.82 20.67 -13.27
CA PHE A 263 5.66 20.82 -12.07
C PHE A 263 6.39 19.52 -11.70
N LEU A 264 5.71 18.37 -11.71
CA LEU A 264 6.32 17.08 -11.41
C LEU A 264 7.39 16.69 -12.42
N VAL A 265 7.12 16.88 -13.72
CA VAL A 265 8.10 16.60 -14.78
C VAL A 265 9.35 17.46 -14.57
N LEU A 266 9.19 18.76 -14.35
CA LEU A 266 10.31 19.67 -14.07
C LEU A 266 11.08 19.25 -12.80
N LEU A 267 10.38 18.84 -11.75
CA LEU A 267 10.98 18.38 -10.50
C LEU A 267 11.82 17.10 -10.69
N VAL A 268 11.32 16.16 -11.51
CA VAL A 268 12.03 14.91 -11.83
C VAL A 268 13.32 15.20 -12.61
N PHE A 269 13.30 16.16 -13.54
CA PHE A 269 14.49 16.47 -14.34
C PHE A 269 15.48 17.43 -13.67
N THR A 270 15.06 18.22 -12.67
CA THR A 270 15.93 19.21 -12.00
C THR A 270 16.32 18.80 -10.58
N VAL A 271 15.34 18.57 -9.70
CA VAL A 271 15.57 18.39 -8.26
C VAL A 271 15.98 16.95 -7.91
N VAL A 272 15.41 15.94 -8.58
CA VAL A 272 15.71 14.54 -8.26
C VAL A 272 17.19 14.19 -8.48
N PRO A 273 17.84 14.54 -9.61
CA PRO A 273 19.27 14.27 -9.82
C PRO A 273 20.14 14.97 -8.77
N LEU A 274 19.83 16.23 -8.45
CA LEU A 274 20.54 17.00 -7.44
C LEU A 274 20.42 16.35 -6.05
N ASN A 275 19.21 15.93 -5.68
CA ASN A 275 18.94 15.30 -4.39
C ASN A 275 19.61 13.92 -4.29
N ILE A 276 19.69 13.15 -5.39
CA ILE A 276 20.46 11.90 -5.44
C ILE A 276 21.94 12.17 -5.17
N LEU A 277 22.51 13.20 -5.79
CA LEU A 277 23.92 13.58 -5.60
C LEU A 277 24.20 13.99 -4.14
N VAL A 278 23.40 14.89 -3.59
CA VAL A 278 23.52 15.37 -2.21
C VAL A 278 23.37 14.20 -1.22
N ARG A 279 22.38 13.32 -1.43
CA ARG A 279 22.17 12.15 -0.57
C ARG A 279 23.28 11.13 -0.69
N LYS A 280 23.89 10.95 -1.86
CA LYS A 280 25.04 10.06 -2.01
C LYS A 280 26.19 10.49 -1.09
N VAL A 281 26.40 11.80 -0.93
CA VAL A 281 27.41 12.35 -0.02
C VAL A 281 26.96 12.25 1.45
N LEU A 282 25.75 12.69 1.77
CA LEU A 282 25.26 12.69 3.16
C LEU A 282 25.12 11.29 3.76
N ASN A 283 24.69 10.31 2.94
CA ASN A 283 24.46 8.95 3.42
C ASN A 283 25.76 8.23 3.80
N LEU A 284 26.92 8.64 3.27
CA LEU A 284 28.23 8.09 3.67
C LEU A 284 28.51 8.34 5.16
N PHE A 285 27.95 9.40 5.73
CA PHE A 285 28.17 9.82 7.13
C PHE A 285 26.96 9.55 8.04
N GLN A 286 25.92 8.87 7.55
CA GLN A 286 24.65 8.72 8.27
C GLN A 286 24.15 7.27 8.35
N GLU A 287 25.02 6.28 8.15
CA GLU A 287 24.62 4.87 8.13
C GLU A 287 23.87 4.43 9.39
N GLU A 288 24.31 4.85 10.57
CA GLU A 288 23.64 4.51 11.84
C GLU A 288 22.23 5.10 11.92
N LYS A 289 22.06 6.35 11.48
CA LYS A 289 20.75 7.01 11.43
C LYS A 289 19.82 6.30 10.46
N LEU A 290 20.33 5.87 9.30
CA LEU A 290 19.55 5.11 8.32
C LEU A 290 19.12 3.76 8.88
N LYS A 291 20.03 3.00 9.51
CA LYS A 291 19.70 1.72 10.15
C LYS A 291 18.67 1.88 11.27
N ALA A 292 18.79 2.93 12.07
CA ALA A 292 17.81 3.24 13.12
C ALA A 292 16.41 3.55 12.55
N LEU A 293 16.36 4.29 11.44
CA LEU A 293 15.10 4.56 10.73
C LEU A 293 14.52 3.27 10.12
N GLU A 294 15.34 2.45 9.47
CA GLU A 294 14.93 1.16 8.93
C GLU A 294 14.32 0.29 10.04
N LYS A 295 15.03 0.08 11.14
CA LYS A 295 14.53 -0.69 12.29
C LYS A 295 13.21 -0.13 12.83
N LYS A 296 13.07 1.19 12.90
CA LYS A 296 11.83 1.85 13.36
C LYS A 296 10.65 1.55 12.43
N TYR A 297 10.83 1.71 11.12
CA TYR A 297 9.73 1.59 10.15
C TYR A 297 9.50 0.15 9.67
N GLU A 298 10.42 -0.77 9.97
CA GLU A 298 10.19 -2.21 9.84
C GLU A 298 9.28 -2.76 10.96
N GLN A 299 9.07 -2.04 12.07
CA GLN A 299 8.10 -2.47 13.08
C GLN A 299 6.65 -2.42 12.54
N PRO A 300 5.81 -3.43 12.85
CA PRO A 300 6.05 -4.50 13.83
C PRO A 300 6.78 -5.77 13.32
N SER A 301 6.83 -6.02 12.00
CA SER A 301 7.27 -7.31 11.43
C SER A 301 8.72 -7.33 10.95
N GLY A 302 9.57 -6.53 11.57
CA GLY A 302 10.95 -6.34 11.15
C GLY A 302 11.83 -7.58 11.26
N ARG A 303 13.09 -7.38 10.87
CA ARG A 303 14.17 -8.36 11.05
C ARG A 303 14.66 -8.43 12.50
#